data_AF-A0A2H5ZAX0-F1
#
_entry.id   AF-A0A2H5ZAX0-F1
#
_cell.length_a   1.000
_cell.length_b   1.000
_cell.length_c   1.000
_cell.angle_alpha   90.00
_cell.angle_beta   90.00
_cell.angle_gamma   90.00
#
_symmetry.space_group_name_H-M   'P 1'
#
loop_
_entity.id
_entity.type
_entity.pdbx_description
1 polymer ?
#
loop_
_entity_poly.entity_id
_entity_poly.type
_entity_poly.pdbx_seq_one_letter_code
_entity_poly.pdbx_strand_id
1 'polypeptide(L)'
;MFRIRRPAGEQRRLQSEAPLADAWSRTDPETGLPNRLYLLEAIEREIARLHRTPSACSLLVVEVEPLTRNQAATVDPGWRRVVASRILLSTRASDIVARVGENHFAVLLVDCPARGAAECAERVRTAISNAPYRPAADQPAVFLASRAGTATWVPEFRDPETFLAAAFDNPRLWIEAYRGSAAEWRGAGGGTAP
;
A
#
# COMPACT_ATOMS: atom_id res chain seq x y z
N MET A 1 3.25 -26.15 -9.24
CA MET A 1 3.21 -26.46 -7.80
C MET A 1 4.16 -25.52 -7.08
N PHE A 2 3.74 -24.28 -6.80
CA PHE A 2 4.59 -23.26 -6.18
C PHE A 2 4.47 -23.36 -4.66
N ARG A 3 5.54 -23.83 -3.99
CA ARG A 3 5.65 -23.83 -2.53
C ARG A 3 6.06 -22.44 -2.07
N ILE A 4 5.11 -21.66 -1.57
CA ILE A 4 5.40 -20.42 -0.85
C ILE A 4 5.80 -20.81 0.57
N ARG A 5 7.11 -20.71 0.84
CA ARG A 5 7.68 -20.89 2.16
C ARG A 5 7.32 -19.66 2.99
N ARG A 6 6.36 -19.78 3.92
CA ARG A 6 6.18 -18.80 5.01
C ARG A 6 7.45 -18.78 5.87
N PRO A 7 8.13 -17.64 6.09
CA PRO A 7 9.05 -17.50 7.20
C PRO A 7 8.29 -16.92 8.40
N ALA A 8 8.32 -17.64 9.52
CA ALA A 8 7.71 -17.28 10.80
C ALA A 8 8.43 -16.13 11.55
N GLY A 9 8.82 -15.05 10.84
CA GLY A 9 9.66 -13.97 11.38
C GLY A 9 9.08 -12.55 11.29
N GLU A 10 7.89 -12.39 10.74
CA GLU A 10 7.32 -11.08 10.37
C GLU A 10 6.93 -10.22 11.59
N GLN A 11 6.51 -10.85 12.67
CA GLN A 11 6.18 -10.17 13.95
C GLN A 11 7.38 -9.45 14.58
N ARG A 12 8.63 -9.79 14.22
CA ARG A 12 9.83 -9.18 14.80
C ARG A 12 10.46 -8.08 13.93
N ARG A 13 9.94 -7.84 12.72
CA ARG A 13 10.52 -6.91 11.74
C ARG A 13 9.84 -5.55 11.67
N LEU A 14 8.68 -5.40 12.30
CA LEU A 14 8.08 -4.08 12.56
C LEU A 14 8.90 -3.23 13.54
N GLN A 15 9.92 -3.82 14.19
CA GLN A 15 10.76 -3.16 15.20
C GLN A 15 12.07 -2.58 14.64
N SER A 16 12.28 -2.49 13.32
CA SER A 16 13.55 -1.98 12.78
C SER A 16 13.77 -0.51 13.16
N GLU A 17 14.76 -0.29 14.03
CA GLU A 17 15.26 1.00 14.51
C GLU A 17 15.67 1.92 13.34
N ALA A 18 14.86 2.95 13.07
CA ALA A 18 15.29 4.05 12.22
C ALA A 18 16.43 4.84 12.91
N PRO A 19 17.43 5.37 12.19
CA PRO A 19 18.52 6.13 12.78
C PRO A 19 18.00 7.33 13.57
N LEU A 20 18.58 7.61 14.75
CA LEU A 20 18.16 8.69 15.67
C LEU A 20 18.03 10.08 15.02
N ALA A 21 18.66 10.34 13.88
CA ALA A 21 18.55 11.60 13.15
C ALA A 21 17.13 11.84 12.56
N ASP A 22 16.34 10.78 12.33
CA ASP A 22 14.98 10.82 11.80
C ASP A 22 13.89 10.71 12.87
N ALA A 23 14.24 10.65 14.16
CA ALA A 23 13.31 10.33 15.26
C ALA A 23 12.13 11.31 15.40
N TRP A 24 12.16 12.45 14.70
CA TRP A 24 11.11 13.47 14.68
C TRP A 24 10.55 13.75 13.29
N SER A 25 11.15 13.19 12.24
CA SER A 25 10.61 13.34 10.89
C SER A 25 9.28 12.61 10.83
N ARG A 26 8.25 13.28 10.30
CA ARG A 26 6.92 12.71 10.05
C ARG A 26 6.76 12.23 8.61
N THR A 27 7.85 12.25 7.84
CA THR A 27 7.86 12.03 6.40
C THR A 27 8.91 10.98 6.04
N ASP A 28 8.56 10.08 5.12
CA ASP A 28 9.45 9.11 4.49
C ASP A 28 10.32 9.81 3.44
N PRO A 29 11.66 9.80 3.56
CA PRO A 29 12.55 10.55 2.67
C PRO A 29 12.59 9.99 1.24
N GLU A 30 12.26 8.71 1.05
CA GLU A 30 12.25 8.10 -0.28
C GLU A 30 11.03 8.52 -1.10
N THR A 31 9.84 8.58 -0.48
CA THR A 31 8.57 8.80 -1.18
C THR A 31 7.96 10.18 -0.95
N GLY A 32 8.38 10.90 0.10
CA GLY A 32 7.76 12.16 0.53
C GLY A 32 6.41 11.99 1.21
N LEU A 33 5.92 10.75 1.36
CA LEU A 33 4.70 10.46 2.11
C LEU A 33 4.91 10.63 3.61
N PRO A 34 3.85 10.83 4.39
CA PRO A 34 3.84 10.51 5.80
C PRO A 34 4.49 9.16 6.11
N ASN A 35 5.23 9.08 7.21
CA ASN A 35 5.81 7.82 7.67
C ASN A 35 4.88 7.11 8.67
N ARG A 36 5.33 5.94 9.14
CA ARG A 36 4.61 5.13 10.14
C ARG A 36 4.25 5.92 11.39
N LEU A 37 5.18 6.73 11.92
CA LEU A 37 4.95 7.53 13.13
C LEU A 37 3.78 8.51 12.92
N TYR A 38 3.79 9.25 11.81
CA TYR A 38 2.68 10.16 11.48
C TYR A 38 1.35 9.42 11.33
N LEU A 39 1.35 8.25 10.69
CA LEU A 39 0.13 7.47 10.51
C LEU A 39 -0.48 7.07 11.86
N LEU A 40 0.35 6.60 12.81
CA LEU A 40 -0.14 6.23 14.13
C LEU A 40 -0.72 7.43 14.88
N GLU A 41 -0.02 8.57 14.87
CA GLU A 41 -0.55 9.84 15.42
C GLU A 41 -1.85 10.28 14.73
N ALA A 42 -2.00 10.01 13.44
CA ALA A 42 -3.23 10.30 12.70
C ALA A 42 -4.37 9.36 13.08
N ILE A 43 -4.10 8.07 13.24
CA ILE A 43 -5.06 7.08 13.72
C ILE A 43 -5.54 7.46 15.13
N GLU A 44 -4.66 7.86 16.04
CA GLU A 44 -5.05 8.33 17.39
C GLU A 44 -6.03 9.50 17.34
N ARG A 45 -5.71 10.51 16.53
CA ARG A 45 -6.56 11.69 16.33
C ARG A 45 -7.92 11.30 15.77
N GLU A 46 -7.94 10.38 14.82
CA GLU A 46 -9.15 9.89 14.19
C GLU A 46 -10.01 9.07 15.15
N ILE A 47 -9.42 8.19 15.95
CA ILE A 47 -10.12 7.47 17.02
C ILE A 47 -10.74 8.44 18.01
N ALA A 48 -10.00 9.48 18.43
CA ALA A 48 -10.55 10.52 19.31
C ALA A 48 -11.72 11.29 18.67
N ARG A 49 -11.73 11.46 17.34
CA ARG A 49 -12.86 12.02 16.59
C ARG A 49 -14.06 11.07 16.62
N LEU A 50 -13.86 9.78 16.35
CA LEU A 50 -14.92 8.77 16.32
C LEU A 50 -15.66 8.64 17.67
N HIS A 51 -14.95 8.83 18.79
CA HIS A 51 -15.57 8.86 20.12
C HIS A 51 -16.54 10.05 20.31
N ARG A 52 -16.27 11.19 19.67
CA ARG A 52 -17.14 12.38 19.72
C ARG A 52 -18.25 12.34 18.68
N THR A 53 -17.95 11.79 17.51
CA THR A 53 -18.86 11.74 16.37
C THR A 53 -18.76 10.36 15.73
N PRO A 54 -19.65 9.43 16.12
CA PRO A 54 -19.64 8.08 15.58
C PRO A 54 -19.80 8.10 14.06
N SER A 55 -18.79 7.62 13.36
CA SER A 55 -18.82 7.33 11.94
C SER A 55 -17.95 6.11 11.64
N ALA A 56 -17.84 5.74 10.38
CA ALA A 56 -16.99 4.62 9.99
C ALA A 56 -15.57 5.12 9.69
N CYS A 57 -14.56 4.33 10.03
CA CYS A 57 -13.18 4.59 9.68
C CYS A 57 -12.53 3.27 9.30
N SER A 58 -11.71 3.24 8.26
CA SER A 58 -11.03 2.03 7.82
C SER A 58 -9.56 2.28 7.52
N LEU A 59 -8.75 1.23 7.64
CA LEU A 59 -7.39 1.17 7.16
C LEU A 59 -7.32 0.25 5.94
N LEU A 60 -6.54 0.66 4.96
CA LEU A 60 -6.05 -0.15 3.86
C LEU A 60 -4.55 -0.27 4.01
N VAL A 61 -4.01 -1.48 3.93
CA VAL A 61 -2.58 -1.74 3.84
C VAL A 61 -2.30 -2.42 2.50
N VAL A 62 -1.27 -1.97 1.80
CA VAL A 62 -0.83 -2.50 0.51
C VAL A 62 0.66 -2.81 0.57
N GLU A 63 0.99 -4.08 0.39
CA GLU A 63 2.35 -4.56 0.13
C GLU A 63 2.58 -4.60 -1.38
N VAL A 64 3.71 -4.08 -1.86
CA VAL A 64 4.03 -4.03 -3.29
C VAL A 64 5.42 -4.60 -3.55
N GLU A 65 5.54 -5.45 -4.56
CA GLU A 65 6.82 -6.03 -4.96
C GLU A 65 7.05 -5.96 -6.47
N PRO A 66 8.27 -5.66 -6.93
CA PRO A 66 8.64 -5.76 -8.34
C PRO A 66 8.65 -7.20 -8.85
N LEU A 67 8.08 -7.44 -10.03
CA LEU A 67 8.12 -8.72 -10.71
C LEU A 67 9.43 -8.87 -11.49
N THR A 68 10.39 -9.60 -10.91
CA THR A 68 11.77 -9.75 -11.42
C THR A 68 11.95 -10.87 -12.46
N ARG A 69 10.88 -11.30 -13.15
CA ARG A 69 10.91 -12.49 -14.03
C ARG A 69 11.98 -12.42 -15.14
N ASN A 70 12.37 -11.22 -15.54
CA ASN A 70 13.47 -11.00 -16.47
C ASN A 70 14.71 -10.52 -15.68
N GLN A 71 15.70 -11.39 -15.49
CA GLN A 71 16.94 -11.14 -14.74
C GLN A 71 17.73 -9.89 -15.19
N ALA A 72 17.38 -9.29 -16.33
CA ALA A 72 18.02 -8.09 -16.88
C ALA A 72 17.46 -6.75 -16.36
N ALA A 73 16.31 -6.75 -15.68
CA ALA A 73 15.75 -5.52 -15.13
C ALA A 73 16.37 -5.21 -13.77
N THR A 74 17.31 -4.26 -13.72
CA THR A 74 17.73 -3.65 -12.46
C THR A 74 16.54 -2.90 -11.88
N VAL A 75 16.06 -3.32 -10.71
CA VAL A 75 14.97 -2.62 -10.03
C VAL A 75 15.56 -1.61 -9.05
N ASP A 76 15.52 -0.34 -9.42
CA ASP A 76 15.90 0.74 -8.53
C ASP A 76 14.75 1.11 -7.56
N PRO A 77 15.02 1.77 -6.42
CA PRO A 77 14.01 2.12 -5.43
C PRO A 77 12.91 3.09 -5.91
N GLY A 78 13.07 3.73 -7.07
CA GLY A 78 12.17 4.75 -7.62
C GLY A 78 10.75 4.27 -7.91
N TRP A 79 10.52 2.96 -8.04
CA TRP A 79 9.18 2.40 -8.16
C TRP A 79 8.29 2.79 -6.97
N ARG A 80 8.87 2.99 -5.78
CA ARG A 80 8.13 3.37 -4.56
C ARG A 80 7.51 4.76 -4.67
N ARG A 81 8.20 5.71 -5.32
CA ARG A 81 7.65 7.06 -5.59
C ARG A 81 6.48 7.01 -6.56
N VAL A 82 6.57 6.14 -7.55
CA VAL A 82 5.50 5.91 -8.53
C VAL A 82 4.29 5.26 -7.85
N VAL A 83 4.51 4.27 -6.98
CA VAL A 83 3.44 3.67 -6.16
C VAL A 83 2.80 4.70 -5.24
N ALA A 84 3.59 5.50 -4.52
CA ALA A 84 3.08 6.58 -3.67
C ALA A 84 2.15 7.53 -4.45
N SER A 85 2.59 7.96 -5.63
CA SER A 85 1.81 8.85 -6.51
C SER A 85 0.49 8.19 -6.95
N ARG A 86 0.52 6.90 -7.31
CA ARG A 86 -0.67 6.14 -7.73
C ARG A 86 -1.68 5.97 -6.59
N ILE A 87 -1.20 5.74 -5.36
CA ILE A 87 -2.07 5.64 -4.18
C ILE A 87 -2.70 7.00 -3.89
N LEU A 88 -1.94 8.09 -3.91
CA LEU A 88 -2.45 9.44 -3.72
C LEU A 88 -3.54 9.80 -4.74
N LEU A 89 -3.32 9.52 -6.02
CA LEU A 89 -4.33 9.75 -7.08
C LEU A 89 -5.57 8.84 -6.97
N SER A 90 -5.46 7.74 -6.22
CA SER A 90 -6.55 6.78 -6.00
C SER A 90 -7.31 7.03 -4.69
N THR A 91 -6.93 8.04 -3.91
CA THR A 91 -7.48 8.33 -2.58
C THR A 91 -8.03 9.76 -2.53
N ARG A 92 -8.83 10.06 -1.51
CA ARG A 92 -9.42 11.40 -1.33
C ARG A 92 -8.43 12.28 -0.58
N ALA A 93 -8.60 13.61 -0.69
CA ALA A 93 -7.77 14.56 0.05
C ALA A 93 -7.91 14.44 1.58
N SER A 94 -9.02 13.88 2.08
CA SER A 94 -9.25 13.59 3.50
C SER A 94 -8.51 12.35 3.99
N ASP A 95 -8.08 11.47 3.08
CA ASP A 95 -7.41 10.23 3.43
C ASP A 95 -5.93 10.51 3.68
N ILE A 96 -5.31 9.71 4.55
CA ILE A 96 -3.89 9.84 4.87
C ILE A 96 -3.16 8.64 4.30
N VAL A 97 -2.33 8.90 3.30
CA VAL A 97 -1.45 7.89 2.69
C VAL A 97 -0.10 7.96 3.38
N ALA A 98 0.40 6.82 3.84
CA ALA A 98 1.69 6.72 4.54
C ALA A 98 2.50 5.52 4.04
N ARG A 99 3.82 5.62 4.14
CA ARG A 99 4.71 4.45 4.01
C ARG A 99 5.05 3.94 5.39
N VAL A 100 4.74 2.67 5.64
CA VAL A 100 4.80 2.05 6.98
C VAL A 100 5.88 0.97 7.11
N GLY A 101 6.54 0.63 6.00
CA GLY A 101 7.67 -0.29 5.96
C GLY A 101 8.39 -0.21 4.62
N GLU A 102 9.33 -1.13 4.38
CA GLU A 102 10.17 -1.09 3.17
C GLU A 102 9.34 -1.06 1.88
N ASN A 103 8.33 -1.92 1.79
CA ASN A 103 7.49 -2.11 0.61
C ASN A 103 5.99 -2.00 0.95
N HIS A 104 5.68 -1.45 2.12
CA HIS A 104 4.34 -1.39 2.68
C HIS A 104 3.84 0.04 2.75
N PHE A 105 2.65 0.26 2.18
CA PHE A 105 1.92 1.51 2.22
C PHE A 105 0.62 1.30 2.98
N ALA A 106 0.19 2.32 3.69
CA ALA A 106 -1.09 2.31 4.39
C ALA A 106 -1.90 3.56 4.04
N VAL A 107 -3.21 3.42 4.06
CA VAL A 107 -4.16 4.51 3.86
C VAL A 107 -5.16 4.50 5.01
N LEU A 108 -5.20 5.58 5.78
CA LEU A 108 -6.29 5.87 6.70
C LEU A 108 -7.44 6.50 5.92
N LEU A 109 -8.57 5.80 5.87
CA LEU A 109 -9.77 6.18 5.14
C LEU A 109 -10.80 6.73 6.15
N VAL A 110 -10.90 8.06 6.19
CA VAL A 110 -11.79 8.81 7.08
C VAL A 110 -13.23 8.70 6.57
N ASP A 111 -14.19 8.56 7.49
CA ASP A 111 -15.62 8.44 7.17
C ASP A 111 -15.92 7.33 6.14
N CYS A 112 -15.19 6.21 6.25
CA CYS A 112 -15.19 5.12 5.27
C CYS A 112 -15.55 3.77 5.92
N PRO A 113 -16.71 3.18 5.56
CA PRO A 113 -17.09 1.83 5.99
C PRO A 113 -16.33 0.75 5.21
N ALA A 114 -16.39 -0.49 5.72
CA ALA A 114 -15.70 -1.66 5.15
C ALA A 114 -15.89 -1.82 3.63
N ARG A 115 -17.10 -1.58 3.12
CA ARG A 115 -17.38 -1.63 1.68
C ARG A 115 -16.57 -0.59 0.90
N GLY A 116 -16.54 0.65 1.37
CA GLY A 116 -15.77 1.73 0.73
C GLY A 116 -14.26 1.46 0.79
N ALA A 117 -13.79 0.84 1.87
CA ALA A 117 -12.40 0.40 2.00
C ALA A 117 -12.03 -0.67 0.96
N ALA A 118 -12.91 -1.66 0.75
CA ALA A 118 -12.72 -2.68 -0.29
C ALA A 118 -12.71 -2.08 -1.70
N GLU A 119 -13.61 -1.15 -2.00
CA GLU A 119 -13.65 -0.43 -3.28
C GLU A 119 -12.38 0.41 -3.50
N CYS A 120 -11.87 1.06 -2.45
CA CYS A 120 -10.60 1.79 -2.51
C CYS A 120 -9.41 0.85 -2.72
N ALA A 121 -9.39 -0.30 -2.05
CA ALA A 121 -8.36 -1.32 -2.21
C ALA A 121 -8.24 -1.78 -3.66
N GLU A 122 -9.37 -2.09 -4.30
CA GLU A 122 -9.39 -2.49 -5.72
C GLU A 122 -8.93 -1.37 -6.66
N ARG A 123 -9.31 -0.13 -6.38
CA ARG A 123 -8.87 1.03 -7.18
C ARG A 123 -7.36 1.23 -7.08
N VAL A 124 -6.81 1.21 -5.86
CA VAL A 124 -5.36 1.31 -5.61
C VAL A 124 -4.61 0.17 -6.28
N ARG A 125 -5.08 -1.07 -6.11
CA ARG A 125 -4.49 -2.26 -6.73
C ARG A 125 -4.46 -2.13 -8.25
N THR A 126 -5.58 -1.73 -8.85
CA THR A 126 -5.70 -1.52 -10.30
C THR A 126 -4.74 -0.44 -10.79
N ALA A 127 -4.61 0.67 -10.07
CA ALA A 127 -3.68 1.74 -10.39
C ALA A 127 -2.21 1.28 -10.32
N ILE A 128 -1.86 0.42 -9.36
CA ILE A 128 -0.52 -0.14 -9.23
C ILE A 128 -0.21 -1.13 -10.35
N SER A 129 -1.14 -2.04 -10.69
CA SER A 129 -0.88 -3.11 -11.65
C SER A 129 -1.03 -2.72 -13.12
N ASN A 130 -1.89 -1.75 -13.46
CA ASN A 130 -2.19 -1.46 -14.88
C ASN A 130 -1.09 -0.70 -15.62
N ALA A 131 -0.18 -0.07 -14.89
CA ALA A 131 0.93 0.66 -15.48
C ALA A 131 2.26 0.11 -14.95
N PRO A 132 3.18 -0.34 -15.81
CA PRO A 132 4.50 -0.72 -15.34
C PRO A 132 5.28 0.52 -14.86
N TYR A 133 6.30 0.28 -14.05
CA TYR A 133 7.33 1.25 -13.70
C TYR A 133 8.44 1.23 -14.76
N ARG A 134 8.98 2.37 -15.15
CA ARG A 134 10.17 2.46 -16.02
C ARG A 134 11.21 3.36 -15.34
N PRO A 135 12.37 2.82 -14.93
CA PRO A 135 13.45 3.61 -14.33
C PRO A 135 13.95 4.73 -15.25
N ALA A 136 14.13 4.40 -16.53
CA ALA A 136 14.60 5.28 -17.59
C ALA A 136 13.98 4.86 -18.92
N ALA A 137 14.04 5.74 -19.92
CA ALA A 137 13.42 5.53 -21.23
C ALA A 137 14.01 4.31 -21.97
N ASP A 138 15.29 4.05 -21.77
CA ASP A 138 16.08 2.96 -22.35
C ASP A 138 16.06 1.66 -21.52
N GLN A 139 15.45 1.68 -20.34
CA GLN A 139 15.37 0.53 -19.46
C GLN A 139 14.05 -0.25 -19.62
N PRO A 140 14.06 -1.58 -19.42
CA PRO A 140 12.87 -2.40 -19.51
C PRO A 140 11.83 -2.01 -18.46
N ALA A 141 10.56 -2.14 -18.83
CA ALA A 141 9.45 -1.87 -17.92
C ALA A 141 9.37 -2.97 -16.84
N VAL A 142 9.18 -2.55 -15.59
CA VAL A 142 9.06 -3.40 -14.41
C VAL A 142 7.60 -3.41 -13.98
N PHE A 143 6.98 -4.59 -14.01
CA PHE A 143 5.62 -4.76 -13.49
C PHE A 143 5.66 -4.89 -11.98
N LEU A 144 4.60 -4.41 -11.32
CA LEU A 144 4.46 -4.44 -9.87
C LEU A 144 3.30 -5.35 -9.49
N ALA A 145 3.58 -6.32 -8.63
CA ALA A 145 2.54 -7.09 -7.94
C ALA A 145 2.21 -6.40 -6.62
N SER A 146 0.96 -6.56 -6.17
CA SER A 146 0.52 -5.97 -4.92
C SER A 146 -0.44 -6.90 -4.18
N ARG A 147 -0.35 -6.91 -2.85
CA ARG A 147 -1.28 -7.54 -1.94
C ARG A 147 -1.90 -6.47 -1.06
N ALA A 148 -3.21 -6.53 -0.86
CA ALA A 148 -3.93 -5.57 -0.02
C ALA A 148 -4.69 -6.26 1.12
N GLY A 149 -4.78 -5.58 2.25
CA GLY A 149 -5.59 -5.97 3.40
C GLY A 149 -6.33 -4.74 3.95
N THR A 150 -7.51 -4.95 4.53
CA THR A 150 -8.31 -3.86 5.10
C THR A 150 -8.82 -4.21 6.49
N ALA A 151 -8.92 -3.22 7.37
CA ALA A 151 -9.64 -3.31 8.63
C ALA A 151 -10.54 -2.10 8.81
N THR A 152 -11.73 -2.29 9.36
CA THR A 152 -12.62 -1.18 9.75
C THR A 152 -12.57 -1.07 11.27
N TRP A 153 -12.45 0.16 11.77
CA TRP A 153 -12.37 0.44 13.20
C TRP A 153 -13.57 -0.15 13.92
N VAL A 154 -13.28 -0.83 15.02
CA VAL A 154 -14.26 -1.32 15.98
C VAL A 154 -13.78 -0.96 17.40
N PRO A 155 -14.68 -0.69 18.37
CA PRO A 155 -14.30 -0.27 19.72
C PRO A 155 -13.37 -1.25 20.47
N GLU A 156 -13.28 -2.50 20.03
CA GLU A 156 -12.40 -3.53 20.60
C GLU A 156 -10.92 -3.29 20.29
N PHE A 157 -10.59 -2.50 19.26
CA PHE A 157 -9.23 -2.07 19.03
C PHE A 157 -8.81 -1.08 20.13
N ARG A 158 -7.74 -1.43 20.85
CA ARG A 158 -7.31 -0.69 22.04
C ARG A 158 -6.41 0.49 21.73
N ASP A 159 -5.73 0.44 20.59
CA ASP A 159 -4.68 1.38 20.21
C ASP A 159 -4.47 1.37 18.67
N PRO A 160 -3.79 2.39 18.14
CA PRO A 160 -3.47 2.50 16.71
C PRO A 160 -2.70 1.31 16.14
N GLU A 161 -1.80 0.75 16.95
CA GLU A 161 -0.93 -0.35 16.55
C GLU A 161 -1.74 -1.61 16.25
N THR A 162 -2.68 -1.94 17.14
CA THR A 162 -3.59 -3.07 16.98
C THR A 162 -4.50 -2.88 15.77
N PHE A 163 -4.97 -1.65 15.51
CA PHE A 163 -5.78 -1.37 14.33
C PHE A 163 -4.99 -1.53 13.03
N LEU A 164 -3.75 -1.02 13.00
CA LEU A 164 -2.84 -1.19 11.87
C LEU A 164 -2.51 -2.67 11.64
N ALA A 165 -2.14 -3.40 12.69
CA ALA A 165 -1.87 -4.84 12.63
C ALA A 165 -3.08 -5.63 12.11
N ALA A 166 -4.30 -5.28 12.52
CA ALA A 166 -5.51 -5.93 12.00
C ALA A 166 -5.68 -5.77 10.48
N ALA A 167 -5.22 -4.67 9.89
CA ALA A 167 -5.25 -4.50 8.43
C ALA A 167 -4.22 -5.36 7.70
N PHE A 168 -3.07 -5.65 8.32
CA PHE A 168 -2.09 -6.63 7.83
C PHE A 168 -2.61 -8.07 7.96
N ASP A 169 -3.22 -8.39 9.11
CA ASP A 169 -3.61 -9.75 9.51
C ASP A 169 -4.99 -10.18 9.00
N ASN A 170 -5.74 -9.31 8.33
CA ASN A 170 -7.08 -9.64 7.80
C ASN A 170 -7.01 -10.01 6.30
N PRO A 171 -6.83 -11.30 5.97
CA PRO A 171 -6.64 -11.77 4.60
C PRO A 171 -7.91 -11.81 3.75
N ARG A 172 -9.06 -11.33 4.24
CA ARG A 172 -10.35 -11.47 3.53
C ARG A 172 -10.37 -10.81 2.14
N LEU A 173 -9.42 -9.93 1.82
CA LEU A 173 -9.25 -9.31 0.51
C LEU A 173 -7.86 -9.62 -0.09
N TRP A 174 -7.39 -10.87 0.00
CA TRP A 174 -6.24 -11.34 -0.78
C TRP A 174 -6.58 -11.33 -2.27
N ILE A 175 -6.44 -10.17 -2.88
CA ILE A 175 -6.50 -10.02 -4.33
C ILE A 175 -5.07 -10.10 -4.82
N GLU A 176 -4.67 -11.28 -5.31
CA GLU A 176 -3.41 -11.47 -6.02
C GLU A 176 -3.45 -10.61 -7.28
N ALA A 177 -2.80 -9.45 -7.23
CA ALA A 177 -2.67 -8.62 -8.41
C ALA A 177 -1.59 -9.21 -9.32
N TYR A 178 -2.05 -9.69 -10.49
CA TYR A 178 -1.32 -10.23 -11.64
C TYR A 178 -1.36 -11.77 -11.79
N ARG A 179 -2.43 -12.28 -12.43
CA ARG A 179 -2.50 -13.64 -12.99
C ARG A 179 -2.10 -13.72 -14.47
N GLY A 180 -1.80 -12.59 -15.10
CA GLY A 180 -1.37 -12.55 -16.49
C GLY A 180 0.14 -12.70 -16.61
N SER A 181 0.63 -13.22 -17.72
CA SER A 181 2.06 -13.13 -18.03
C SER A 181 2.37 -11.75 -18.64
N ALA A 182 3.62 -11.27 -18.54
CA ALA A 182 4.08 -10.06 -19.23
C ALA A 182 3.81 -10.07 -20.76
N ALA A 183 3.52 -11.25 -21.35
CA ALA A 183 3.14 -11.40 -22.75
C ALA A 183 1.65 -11.08 -23.04
N GLU A 184 0.79 -10.98 -22.03
CA GLU A 184 -0.66 -10.76 -22.19
C GLU A 184 -1.06 -9.28 -22.01
N TRP A 185 -0.12 -8.41 -21.62
CA TRP A 185 -0.37 -6.97 -21.56
C TRP A 185 -0.46 -6.40 -22.99
N ARG A 186 -1.68 -6.37 -23.53
CA ARG A 186 -2.02 -5.52 -24.68
C ARG A 186 -2.36 -4.14 -24.12
N GLY A 187 -1.40 -3.22 -24.19
CA GLY A 187 -1.53 -1.87 -23.67
C GLY A 187 -2.83 -1.18 -24.10
N ALA A 188 -3.34 -0.32 -23.23
CA ALA A 188 -4.42 0.60 -23.58
C ALA A 188 -3.94 1.53 -24.72
N GLY A 189 -4.50 1.33 -25.91
CA GLY A 189 -4.27 2.16 -27.10
C GLY A 189 -4.93 1.53 -28.32
N GLY A 190 -6.18 1.91 -28.60
CA GLY A 190 -6.87 1.58 -29.85
C GLY A 190 -6.55 2.56 -30.98
N GLY A 191 -6.72 2.08 -32.22
CA GLY A 191 -6.61 2.81 -33.50
C GLY A 191 -5.41 2.31 -34.32
N THR A 192 -5.55 1.70 -35.49
CA THR A 192 -6.49 1.94 -36.61
C THR A 192 -6.69 0.65 -37.43
N ALA A 193 -7.95 0.34 -37.79
CA ALA A 193 -8.28 -0.59 -38.88
C ALA A 193 -7.98 0.08 -40.24
N PRO A 194 -7.66 -0.71 -41.28
CA PRO A 194 -8.72 -1.20 -42.16
C PRO A 194 -8.90 -2.72 -42.11
#